data_AF-A0A0D2QCV8-F1
#
_entry.id   AF-A0A0D2QCV8-F1
#
_cell.length_a   1.000
_cell.length_b   1.000
_cell.length_c   1.000
_cell.angle_alpha   90.00
_cell.angle_beta   90.00
_cell.angle_gamma   90.00
#
_symmetry.space_group_name_H-M   'P 1'
#
loop_
_entity.id
_entity.type
_entity.pdbx_description
1 polymer ?
#
loop_
_entity_poly.entity_id
_entity_poly.type
_entity_poly.pdbx_seq_one_letter_code
_entity_poly.pdbx_strand_id
1 'polypeptide(L)' 'MAFSSSFSVMFVVVVWMMVGSSSYAQLSTNFYSKSCPKVLSTVESVVKSAVSKEKRMGASLVRLFFHDCFVN' A
#
# COMPACT_ATOMS: atom_id res chain seq x y z
N MET A 1 23.47 -30.61 -29.25
CA MET A 1 23.93 -29.41 -28.50
C MET A 1 22.89 -28.29 -28.46
N ALA A 2 22.03 -28.12 -29.47
CA ALA A 2 20.97 -27.10 -29.48
C ALA A 2 19.88 -27.28 -28.40
N PHE A 3 19.52 -28.52 -28.05
CA PHE A 3 18.43 -28.80 -27.09
C PHE A 3 18.78 -28.39 -25.65
N SER A 4 20.04 -28.58 -25.23
CA SER A 4 20.54 -28.19 -23.89
C SER A 4 20.66 -26.67 -23.74
N SER A 5 21.06 -25.98 -24.81
CA SER A 5 21.10 -24.52 -24.87
C SER A 5 19.71 -23.90 -24.71
N SER A 6 18.69 -24.44 -25.38
CA SER A 6 17.32 -23.92 -25.31
C SER A 6 16.70 -24.10 -23.92
N PHE A 7 16.96 -25.25 -23.27
CA PHE A 7 16.51 -25.52 -21.89
C PHE A 7 17.16 -24.57 -20.87
N SER A 8 18.45 -24.30 -21.04
CA SER A 8 19.19 -23.36 -20.19
C SER A 8 18.67 -21.92 -20.34
N VAL A 9 18.34 -21.50 -21.57
CA VAL A 9 17.74 -20.19 -21.84
C VAL A 9 16.34 -20.08 -21.21
N MET A 10 15.49 -21.10 -21.34
CA MET A 10 14.18 -21.11 -20.68
C MET A 10 14.29 -21.04 -19.16
N PHE A 11 15.25 -21.75 -18.57
CA PHE A 11 15.49 -21.73 -17.13
C PHE A 11 15.89 -20.32 -16.64
N VAL A 12 16.78 -19.65 -17.38
CA VAL A 12 17.19 -18.27 -17.08
C VAL A 12 16.00 -17.30 -17.17
N VAL A 13 15.14 -17.44 -18.18
CA VAL A 13 13.94 -16.60 -18.34
C VAL A 13 12.95 -16.80 -17.19
N VAL A 14 12.72 -18.04 -16.77
CA VAL A 14 11.82 -18.35 -15.64
C VAL A 14 12.36 -17.80 -14.33
N VAL A 15 13.66 -17.95 -14.05
CA VAL A 15 14.30 -17.38 -12.86
C VAL A 15 14.22 -15.85 -12.88
N TRP A 16 14.41 -15.21 -14.03
CA TRP A 16 14.33 -13.75 -14.17
C TRP A 16 12.90 -13.21 -13.93
N MET A 17 11.87 -13.93 -14.36
CA MET A 17 10.47 -13.58 -14.07
C MET A 17 10.14 -13.70 -12.57
N MET A 18 10.74 -14.65 -11.86
CA MET A 18 10.52 -14.84 -10.42
C MET A 18 11.16 -13.75 -9.54
N VAL A 19 12.19 -13.06 -10.04
CA VAL A 19 12.87 -11.95 -9.32
C VAL A 19 12.07 -10.63 -9.39
N GLY A 20 11.02 -10.55 -10.23
CA GLY A 20 10.32 -9.31 -10.56
C GLY A 20 9.19 -8.86 -9.62
N SER A 21 8.85 -9.60 -8.56
CA SER A 21 7.69 -9.26 -7.71
C SER A 21 8.07 -8.71 -6.34
N SER A 22 8.98 -7.74 -6.31
CA SER A 22 9.19 -6.93 -5.10
C SER A 22 8.09 -5.85 -5.07
N SER A 23 6.98 -6.10 -4.38
CA SER A 23 6.09 -5.00 -4.02
C SER A 23 6.88 -4.05 -3.12
N TYR A 24 7.15 -2.84 -3.57
CA TYR A 24 7.80 -1.80 -2.78
C TYR A 24 6.84 -1.37 -1.67
N ALA A 25 6.84 -2.09 -0.55
CA ALA A 25 6.15 -1.70 0.68
C ALA A 25 6.88 -0.50 1.31
N GLN A 26 6.82 0.67 0.66
CA GLN A 26 7.49 1.92 1.05
C GLN A 26 6.73 2.65 2.17
N LEU A 27 6.10 1.91 3.08
CA LEU A 27 5.37 2.50 4.21
C LEU A 27 6.28 2.61 5.42
N SER A 28 6.18 3.74 6.11
CA SER A 28 6.81 3.98 7.39
C SER A 28 5.85 4.74 8.29
N THR A 29 5.76 4.33 9.56
CA THR A 29 4.94 5.03 10.57
C THR A 29 5.41 6.46 10.82
N ASN A 30 6.66 6.79 10.46
CA ASN A 30 7.26 8.10 10.63
C ASN A 30 7.43 8.87 9.31
N PHE A 31 6.74 8.46 8.24
CA PHE A 31 6.90 9.06 6.90
C PHE A 31 6.79 10.59 6.90
N TYR A 32 5.83 11.15 7.66
CA TYR A 32 5.60 12.60 7.74
C TYR A 32 6.33 13.29 8.90
N SER A 33 7.14 12.59 9.69
CA SER A 33 7.77 13.14 10.89
C SER A 33 8.59 14.42 10.64
N LYS A 34 9.19 14.56 9.45
CA LYS A 34 9.98 15.74 9.06
C LYS A 34 9.20 16.75 8.22
N SER A 35 8.41 16.29 7.26
CA SER A 35 7.70 17.14 6.30
C SER A 35 6.43 17.75 6.86
N CYS A 36 5.70 17.02 7.71
CA CYS A 36 4.48 17.47 8.35
C CYS A 36 4.29 16.80 9.73
N PRO A 37 5.03 17.25 10.76
CA PRO A 37 5.06 16.58 12.08
C PRO A 37 3.70 16.57 12.81
N LYS A 38 2.78 17.46 12.42
CA LYS A 38 1.46 17.60 13.04
C LYS A 38 0.35 16.86 12.28
N VAL A 39 0.65 16.18 11.17
CA VAL A 39 -0.39 15.58 10.31
C VAL A 39 -1.31 14.64 11.09
N LEU A 40 -0.73 13.75 11.90
CA LEU A 40 -1.50 12.74 12.63
C LEU A 40 -2.43 13.40 13.66
N SER A 41 -1.93 14.35 14.45
CA SER A 41 -2.74 15.03 15.48
C SER A 41 -3.81 15.94 14.87
N THR A 42 -3.53 16.59 13.75
CA THR A 42 -4.52 17.37 13.01
C THR A 42 -5.64 16.48 12.46
N VAL A 43 -5.30 15.38 11.80
CA VAL A 43 -6.31 14.43 11.27
C VAL A 43 -7.13 13.84 12.41
N GLU A 44 -6.50 13.43 13.50
CA GLU A 44 -7.19 12.86 14.67
C GLU A 44 -8.22 13.84 15.26
N SER A 45 -7.84 15.12 15.43
CA SER A 45 -8.73 16.16 15.95
C SER A 45 -9.98 16.34 15.07
N VAL A 46 -9.78 16.43 13.75
CA VAL A 46 -10.88 16.61 12.79
C VAL A 46 -11.78 15.38 12.76
N VAL A 47 -11.22 14.17 12.72
CA VAL A 47 -12.00 12.93 12.72
C VAL A 47 -12.80 12.80 14.01
N LYS A 48 -12.20 13.09 15.18
CA LYS A 48 -12.91 13.09 16.47
C LYS A 48 -14.09 14.08 16.47
N SER A 49 -13.89 15.28 15.96
CA SER A 49 -14.94 16.30 15.84
C SER A 49 -16.07 15.86 14.89
N ALA A 50 -15.72 15.25 13.76
CA ALA A 50 -16.71 14.74 12.80
C ALA A 50 -17.54 13.59 13.38
N VAL A 51 -16.90 12.66 14.10
CA VAL A 51 -17.57 11.52 14.74
C VAL A 51 -18.41 11.95 15.95
N SER A 52 -17.96 12.96 16.71
CA SER A 52 -18.76 13.49 17.83
C SER A 52 -20.02 14.19 17.33
N LYS A 53 -19.93 14.91 16.20
CA LYS A 53 -21.08 15.51 15.52
C LYS A 53 -22.03 14.45 14.96
N GLU A 54 -21.50 13.43 14.28
CA GLU A 54 -22.29 12.33 13.74
C GLU A 54 -21.56 10.98 13.88
N LYS A 55 -22.05 10.14 14.81
CA LYS A 55 -21.40 8.86 15.15
C LYS A 55 -21.20 7.94 13.94
N ARG A 56 -22.13 7.97 12.97
CA ARG A 56 -22.06 7.16 11.74
C ARG A 56 -20.84 7.50 10.88
N MET A 57 -20.27 8.71 10.99
CA MET A 57 -19.11 9.14 10.20
C MET A 57 -17.90 8.22 10.38
N GLY A 58 -17.69 7.66 11.57
CA GLY A 58 -16.59 6.73 11.80
C GLY A 58 -16.67 5.49 10.90
N ALA A 59 -17.86 4.89 10.80
CA ALA A 59 -18.09 3.74 9.92
C ALA A 59 -18.00 4.12 8.43
N SER A 60 -18.52 5.31 8.06
CA SER A 60 -18.44 5.81 6.68
C SER A 60 -17.00 6.01 6.21
N LEU A 61 -16.12 6.57 7.05
CA LEU A 61 -14.70 6.79 6.72
C LEU A 61 -13.94 5.47 6.51
N VAL A 62 -14.16 4.48 7.37
CA VAL A 62 -13.53 3.15 7.23
C VAL A 62 -14.03 2.45 5.97
N ARG A 63 -15.33 2.54 5.68
CA ARG A 63 -15.90 1.98 4.45
C ARG A 63 -15.31 2.64 3.20
N LEU A 64 -15.12 3.96 3.22
CA LEU A 64 -14.50 4.68 2.11
C LEU A 64 -13.06 4.21 1.89
N PHE A 65 -12.25 4.13 2.95
CA PHE A 65 -10.88 3.61 2.86
C PHE A 65 -10.83 2.19 2.27
N PHE A 66 -11.71 1.30 2.74
CA PHE A 66 -11.82 -0.04 2.18
C PHE A 66 -12.20 -0.02 0.70
N HIS A 67 -13.16 0.82 0.31
CA HIS A 67 -13.61 0.93 -1.07
C HIS A 67 -12.50 1.41 -2.01
N ASP A 68 -11.72 2.43 -1.60
CA ASP A 68 -10.57 2.93 -2.37
C ASP A 68 -9.44 1.90 -2.50
N CYS A 69 -9.24 1.05 -1.50
CA CYS A 69 -8.19 0.02 -1.56
C CYS A 69 -8.60 -1.22 -2.37
N PHE A 70 -9.88 -1.59 -2.37
CA PHE A 70 -10.35 -2.83 -2.99
C PHE A 70 -10.86 -2.67 -4.43
N VAL A 71 -11.26 -1.46 -4.83
CA VAL A 71 -11.75 -1.18 -6.18
C VAL A 71 -10.69 -0.38 -6.93
N ASN A 72 -9.84 -1.08 -7.69
CA ASN A 72 -8.84 -0.50 -8.58
C ASN A 72 -8.93 -1.09 -9.98
#